data_AF-A0A7J4AVK6-F1
#
_entry.id   AF-A0A7J4AVK6-F1
#
_cell.length_a   1.000
_cell.length_b   1.000
_cell.length_c   1.000
_cell.angle_alpha   90.00
_cell.angle_beta   90.00
_cell.angle_gamma   90.00
#
_symmetry.space_group_name_H-M   'P 1'
#
loop_
_entity.id
_entity.type
_entity.pdbx_description
1 polymer ?
#
loop_
_entity_poly.entity_id
_entity_poly.type
_entity_poly.pdbx_seq_one_letter_code
_entity_poly.pdbx_strand_id
1 'polypeptide(L)'
;MFPKVPDHHKPNMPLVPNGLGVIYVLASVAYLFALYYFNEPPASNNVSSALTLAVCILFGGFMGLLDDWMDLRWRYKAFFPLLASIPLVSLATRLELRTSITIPVFGSVDFGLSYYFIIIPLIVTVTTNAVNQLGGLNGLETIPPAIPIIGLMVISGANAVLLYVPLVVWLLLCFFNFQGKIFVGNTGSFAIGITLAAFAIISDLKSVLLISILPYVFNSSLILLNYFFFRAR
;
A
#
# COMPACT_ATOMS: atom_id res chain seq x y z
N MET A 1 22.22 -9.33 -8.09
CA MET A 1 22.52 -9.27 -6.64
C MET A 1 21.84 -8.02 -6.09
N PHE A 2 21.05 -8.10 -5.02
CA PHE A 2 20.37 -6.93 -4.45
C PHE A 2 21.40 -5.90 -3.92
N PRO A 3 21.13 -4.59 -4.06
CA PRO A 3 22.01 -3.58 -3.48
C PRO A 3 22.08 -3.75 -1.97
N LYS A 4 23.23 -3.45 -1.37
CA LYS A 4 23.38 -3.43 0.09
C LYS A 4 23.54 -2.00 0.57
N VAL A 5 22.88 -1.66 1.66
CA VAL A 5 22.94 -0.33 2.28
C VAL A 5 23.34 -0.45 3.76
N PRO A 6 24.06 0.53 4.31
CA PRO A 6 24.47 0.50 5.71
C PRO A 6 23.26 0.64 6.65
N ASP A 7 23.18 -0.21 7.67
CA ASP A 7 22.24 -0.03 8.78
C ASP A 7 22.80 0.99 9.79
N HIS A 8 22.37 2.24 9.67
CA HIS A 8 22.83 3.35 10.52
C HIS A 8 22.46 3.18 12.02
N HIS A 9 21.57 2.25 12.36
CA HIS A 9 21.09 2.05 13.73
C HIS A 9 21.77 0.88 14.44
N LYS A 10 22.80 0.29 13.85
CA LYS A 10 23.64 -0.76 14.47
C LYS A 10 25.10 -0.32 14.60
N PRO A 11 25.81 -0.77 15.66
CA PRO A 11 27.25 -0.60 15.74
C PRO A 11 27.94 -1.14 14.49
N ASN A 12 28.95 -0.43 13.99
CA ASN A 12 29.73 -0.75 12.79
C ASN A 12 28.96 -0.67 11.45
N MET A 13 27.72 -0.17 11.44
CA MET A 13 26.92 0.08 10.23
C MET A 13 26.99 -1.05 9.19
N PRO A 14 26.60 -2.29 9.55
CA PRO A 14 26.73 -3.43 8.67
C PRO A 14 25.93 -3.23 7.38
N LEU A 15 26.45 -3.74 6.27
CA LEU A 15 25.79 -3.70 4.97
C LEU A 15 24.68 -4.75 4.89
N VAL A 16 23.43 -4.29 4.74
CA VAL A 16 22.21 -5.10 4.72
C VAL A 16 21.59 -5.06 3.32
N PRO A 17 21.13 -6.19 2.75
CA PRO A 17 20.42 -6.21 1.47
C PRO A 17 19.15 -5.36 1.48
N ASN A 18 18.98 -4.51 0.47
CA ASN A 18 17.82 -3.63 0.29
C ASN A 18 16.98 -4.03 -0.94
N GLY A 19 15.72 -3.57 -0.99
CA GLY A 19 14.81 -3.79 -2.10
C GLY A 19 14.15 -5.17 -2.11
N LEU A 20 14.14 -5.89 -0.98
CA LEU A 20 13.50 -7.21 -0.91
C LEU A 20 11.96 -7.14 -0.96
N GLY A 21 11.38 -5.94 -0.95
CA GLY A 21 9.97 -5.72 -1.27
C GLY A 21 9.55 -6.26 -2.64
N VAL A 22 10.47 -6.45 -3.58
CA VAL A 22 10.16 -7.13 -4.86
C VAL A 22 9.62 -8.54 -4.67
N ILE A 23 10.03 -9.25 -3.60
CA ILE A 23 9.52 -10.58 -3.28
C ILE A 23 8.04 -10.50 -2.92
N TYR A 24 7.65 -9.49 -2.14
CA TYR A 24 6.25 -9.22 -1.83
C TYR A 24 5.44 -8.97 -3.09
N VAL A 25 5.93 -8.12 -3.99
CA VAL A 25 5.26 -7.79 -5.24
C VAL A 25 5.05 -9.04 -6.09
N LEU A 26 6.12 -9.77 -6.41
CA LEU A 26 6.06 -10.91 -7.32
C LEU A 26 5.21 -12.07 -6.76
N ALA A 27 5.38 -12.41 -5.48
CA ALA A 27 4.62 -13.51 -4.88
C ALA A 27 3.13 -13.17 -4.75
N SER A 28 2.80 -11.93 -4.36
CA SER A 28 1.41 -11.47 -4.27
C SER A 28 0.73 -11.46 -5.63
N VAL A 29 1.41 -10.97 -6.66
CA VAL A 29 0.88 -10.87 -8.02
C VAL A 29 0.71 -12.25 -8.64
N ALA A 30 1.70 -13.14 -8.50
CA ALA A 30 1.59 -14.52 -8.97
C ALA A 30 0.42 -15.24 -8.32
N TYR A 31 0.21 -15.05 -7.02
CA TYR A 31 -0.93 -15.59 -6.31
C TYR A 31 -2.26 -15.04 -6.83
N LEU A 32 -2.39 -13.72 -7.01
CA LEU A 32 -3.63 -13.10 -7.48
C LEU A 32 -3.96 -13.50 -8.93
N PHE A 33 -2.95 -13.69 -9.79
CA PHE A 33 -3.16 -14.26 -11.12
C PHE A 33 -3.62 -15.71 -11.06
N ALA A 34 -3.02 -16.53 -10.20
CA ALA A 34 -3.48 -17.90 -9.99
C ALA A 34 -4.92 -17.92 -9.45
N LEU A 35 -5.24 -17.06 -8.48
CA LEU A 35 -6.58 -16.95 -7.91
C LEU A 35 -7.62 -16.58 -8.98
N TYR A 36 -7.32 -15.62 -9.85
CA TYR A 36 -8.15 -15.28 -10.99
C TYR A 36 -8.37 -16.48 -11.92
N TYR A 37 -7.29 -17.21 -12.25
CA TYR A 37 -7.36 -18.34 -13.17
C TYR A 37 -8.18 -19.53 -12.60
N PHE A 38 -8.07 -19.81 -11.30
CA PHE A 38 -8.66 -21.01 -10.70
C PHE A 38 -10.04 -20.79 -10.04
N ASN A 39 -10.33 -19.59 -9.52
CA ASN A 39 -11.48 -19.37 -8.64
C ASN A 39 -12.50 -18.33 -9.12
N GLU A 40 -12.20 -17.50 -10.12
CA GLU A 40 -13.15 -16.50 -10.60
C GLU A 40 -14.01 -17.09 -11.74
N PRO A 41 -15.35 -17.22 -11.57
CA PRO A 41 -16.23 -17.50 -12.70
C PRO A 41 -16.08 -16.37 -13.74
N PRO A 42 -16.35 -16.61 -15.04
CA PRO A 42 -16.26 -15.58 -16.06
C PRO A 42 -17.12 -14.37 -15.64
N ALA A 43 -16.44 -13.28 -15.29
CA ALA A 43 -17.06 -12.12 -14.65
C ALA A 43 -18.19 -11.57 -15.51
N SER A 44 -19.40 -11.49 -14.95
CA SER A 44 -20.58 -10.92 -15.64
C SER A 44 -20.38 -9.46 -16.09
N ASN A 45 -19.39 -8.77 -15.50
CA ASN A 45 -19.06 -7.37 -15.79
C ASN A 45 -17.63 -7.16 -16.34
N ASN A 46 -16.91 -8.21 -16.77
CA ASN A 46 -15.54 -8.16 -17.32
C ASN A 46 -14.48 -7.49 -16.42
N VAL A 47 -14.70 -7.40 -15.10
CA VAL A 47 -13.72 -6.85 -14.15
C VAL A 47 -13.51 -7.83 -12.99
N SER A 48 -12.27 -8.11 -12.64
CA SER A 48 -11.88 -8.98 -11.52
C SER A 48 -11.19 -8.19 -10.41
N SER A 49 -11.63 -8.42 -9.17
CA SER A 49 -11.00 -7.89 -7.96
C SER A 49 -9.56 -8.36 -7.80
N ALA A 50 -9.29 -9.65 -8.08
CA ALA A 50 -7.94 -10.22 -8.00
C ALA A 50 -6.98 -9.58 -9.00
N LEU A 51 -7.39 -9.46 -10.29
CA LEU A 51 -6.57 -8.78 -11.30
C LEU A 51 -6.36 -7.30 -10.99
N THR A 52 -7.41 -6.61 -10.54
CA THR A 52 -7.32 -5.19 -10.18
C THR A 52 -6.32 -4.98 -9.05
N LEU A 53 -6.38 -5.80 -7.99
CA LEU A 53 -5.42 -5.74 -6.91
C LEU A 53 -4.00 -6.09 -7.39
N ALA A 54 -3.84 -7.10 -8.24
CA ALA A 54 -2.54 -7.49 -8.79
C ALA A 54 -1.88 -6.34 -9.57
N VAL A 55 -2.66 -5.66 -10.43
CA VAL A 55 -2.20 -4.50 -11.20
C VAL A 55 -1.82 -3.35 -10.27
N CYS A 56 -2.61 -3.08 -9.23
CA CYS A 56 -2.28 -2.06 -8.23
C CYS A 56 -0.95 -2.37 -7.52
N ILE A 57 -0.75 -3.62 -7.08
CA ILE A 57 0.50 -4.06 -6.42
C ILE A 57 1.69 -3.96 -7.38
N LEU A 58 1.53 -4.34 -8.65
CA LEU A 58 2.57 -4.16 -9.68
C LEU A 58 2.93 -2.69 -9.86
N PHE A 59 1.95 -1.80 -9.94
CA PHE A 59 2.23 -0.36 -10.03
C PHE A 59 2.96 0.16 -8.79
N GLY A 60 2.55 -0.25 -7.58
CA GLY A 60 3.24 0.13 -6.35
C GLY A 60 4.68 -0.35 -6.30
N GLY A 61 4.90 -1.63 -6.62
CA GLY A 61 6.23 -2.21 -6.71
C GLY A 61 7.11 -1.52 -7.76
N PHE A 62 6.56 -1.25 -8.95
CA PHE A 62 7.28 -0.56 -10.01
C PHE A 62 7.64 0.88 -9.62
N MET A 63 6.73 1.63 -9.00
CA MET A 63 7.01 2.98 -8.53
C MET A 63 8.12 2.99 -7.47
N GLY A 64 8.03 2.09 -6.49
CA GLY A 64 9.06 1.98 -5.47
C GLY A 64 10.41 1.55 -6.05
N LEU A 65 10.43 0.66 -7.04
CA LEU A 65 11.65 0.27 -7.74
C LEU A 65 12.27 1.43 -8.53
N LEU A 66 11.45 2.21 -9.23
CA LEU A 66 11.92 3.42 -9.91
C LEU A 66 12.49 4.43 -8.92
N ASP A 67 11.88 4.57 -7.74
CA ASP A 67 12.40 5.45 -6.69
C ASP A 67 13.74 4.98 -6.14
N ASP A 68 13.86 3.67 -5.88
CA ASP A 68 15.10 3.03 -5.42
C ASP A 68 16.25 3.17 -6.44
N TRP A 69 15.95 3.23 -7.75
CA TRP A 69 16.96 3.29 -8.83
C TRP A 69 17.31 4.70 -9.29
N MET A 70 16.32 5.60 -9.32
CA MET A 70 16.46 6.93 -9.94
C MET A 70 16.47 8.08 -8.93
N ASP A 71 16.23 7.81 -7.64
CA ASP A 71 16.05 8.81 -6.59
C ASP A 71 15.08 9.93 -7.04
N LEU A 72 13.80 9.57 -7.16
CA LEU A 72 12.84 10.44 -7.81
C LEU A 72 12.63 11.73 -7.02
N ARG A 73 12.45 12.85 -7.74
CA ARG A 73 12.05 14.12 -7.11
C ARG A 73 10.71 13.96 -6.39
N TRP A 74 10.55 14.62 -5.25
CA TRP A 74 9.36 14.56 -4.38
C TRP A 74 8.02 14.69 -5.13
N ARG A 75 7.97 15.54 -6.16
CA ARG A 75 6.77 15.74 -6.99
C ARG A 75 6.29 14.45 -7.67
N TYR A 76 7.21 13.61 -8.14
CA TYR A 76 6.85 12.34 -8.78
C TYR A 76 6.30 11.35 -7.76
N LYS A 77 6.89 11.32 -6.55
CA LYS A 77 6.38 10.52 -5.43
C LYS A 77 4.96 10.93 -5.03
N ALA A 78 4.66 12.23 -5.09
CA ALA A 78 3.33 12.76 -4.80
C ALA A 78 2.28 12.40 -5.87
N PHE A 79 2.62 12.45 -7.17
CA PHE A 79 1.63 12.30 -8.25
C PHE A 79 1.56 10.91 -8.87
N PHE A 80 2.63 10.11 -8.87
CA PHE A 80 2.63 8.80 -9.52
C PHE A 80 1.62 7.81 -8.92
N PRO A 81 1.34 7.80 -7.58
CA PRO A 81 0.28 6.97 -7.02
C PRO A 81 -1.11 7.21 -7.63
N LEU A 82 -1.37 8.36 -8.25
CA LEU A 82 -2.61 8.60 -8.98
C LEU A 82 -2.81 7.61 -10.13
N LEU A 83 -1.74 7.14 -10.78
CA LEU A 83 -1.84 6.15 -11.86
C LEU A 83 -2.33 4.79 -11.34
N ALA A 84 -1.93 4.41 -10.13
CA ALA A 84 -2.42 3.19 -9.49
C ALA A 84 -3.91 3.26 -9.12
N SER A 85 -4.50 4.46 -9.10
CA SER A 85 -5.93 4.64 -8.85
C SER A 85 -6.81 4.33 -10.08
N ILE A 86 -6.27 4.42 -11.30
CA ILE A 86 -7.02 4.18 -12.56
C ILE A 86 -7.70 2.80 -12.59
N PRO A 87 -7.00 1.67 -12.35
CA PRO A 87 -7.65 0.35 -12.33
C PRO A 87 -8.73 0.24 -11.24
N LEU A 88 -8.52 0.89 -10.09
CA LEU A 88 -9.51 0.92 -9.00
C LEU A 88 -10.75 1.74 -9.36
N VAL A 89 -10.60 2.88 -10.02
CA VAL A 89 -11.73 3.70 -10.50
C VAL A 89 -12.56 2.92 -11.51
N SER A 90 -11.90 2.22 -12.44
CA SER A 90 -12.58 1.35 -13.41
C SER A 90 -13.39 0.26 -12.71
N LEU A 91 -12.79 -0.46 -11.75
CA LEU A 91 -13.48 -1.47 -10.97
C LEU A 91 -14.64 -0.89 -10.17
N ALA A 92 -14.41 0.22 -9.45
CA ALA A 92 -15.41 0.83 -8.61
C ALA A 92 -16.64 1.30 -9.39
N THR A 93 -16.43 1.79 -10.61
CA THR A 93 -17.52 2.23 -11.50
C THR A 93 -18.29 1.03 -12.07
N ARG A 94 -17.58 -0.02 -12.50
CA ARG A 94 -18.18 -1.22 -13.13
C ARG A 94 -18.95 -2.11 -12.16
N LEU A 95 -18.52 -2.14 -10.90
CA LEU A 95 -19.17 -2.89 -9.84
C LEU A 95 -20.12 -2.04 -9.00
N GLU A 96 -20.34 -0.77 -9.38
CA GLU A 96 -21.21 0.19 -8.68
C GLU A 96 -20.94 0.21 -7.16
N LEU A 97 -19.64 0.25 -6.79
CA LEU A 97 -19.24 0.21 -5.40
C LEU A 97 -19.81 1.41 -4.63
N ARG A 98 -20.13 1.20 -3.36
CA ARG A 98 -20.62 2.24 -2.44
C ARG A 98 -19.70 3.46 -2.46
N THR A 99 -20.28 4.62 -2.77
CA THR A 99 -19.63 5.94 -2.85
C THR A 99 -19.58 6.66 -1.52
N SER A 100 -20.30 6.16 -0.50
CA SER A 100 -20.30 6.73 0.84
C SER A 100 -19.23 6.12 1.75
N ILE A 101 -18.69 6.96 2.63
CA ILE A 101 -17.70 6.57 3.64
C ILE A 101 -18.21 7.04 5.00
N THR A 102 -18.25 6.12 5.96
CA THR A 102 -18.55 6.45 7.35
C THR A 102 -17.31 7.03 8.01
N ILE A 103 -17.36 8.30 8.36
CA ILE A 103 -16.30 9.00 9.06
C ILE A 103 -16.62 8.94 10.56
N PRO A 104 -15.68 8.53 11.43
CA PRO A 104 -15.87 8.59 12.87
C PRO A 104 -16.33 9.98 13.30
N VAL A 105 -17.31 10.06 14.21
CA VAL A 105 -17.93 11.31 14.71
C VAL A 105 -18.86 12.02 13.71
N PHE A 106 -18.53 12.04 12.41
CA PHE A 106 -19.30 12.79 11.39
C PHE A 106 -20.38 11.97 10.67
N GLY A 107 -20.40 10.65 10.85
CA GLY A 107 -21.38 9.77 10.21
C GLY A 107 -21.04 9.45 8.76
N SER A 108 -22.04 8.98 8.00
CA SER A 108 -21.87 8.60 6.60
C SER A 108 -21.94 9.82 5.69
N VAL A 109 -20.90 10.02 4.89
CA VAL A 109 -20.84 11.07 3.86
C VAL A 109 -20.88 10.39 2.49
N ASP A 110 -21.85 10.76 1.66
CA ASP A 110 -21.91 10.32 0.27
C ASP A 110 -21.18 11.30 -0.65
N PHE A 111 -20.23 10.77 -1.41
CA PHE A 111 -19.40 11.55 -2.33
C PHE A 111 -19.92 11.52 -3.78
N GLY A 112 -20.89 10.65 -4.10
CA GLY A 112 -21.43 10.50 -5.46
C GLY A 112 -20.33 10.38 -6.52
N LEU A 113 -20.41 11.17 -7.60
CA LEU A 113 -19.41 11.15 -8.68
C LEU A 113 -17.99 11.56 -8.22
N SER A 114 -17.88 12.41 -7.20
CA SER A 114 -16.57 12.84 -6.68
C SER A 114 -15.81 11.69 -6.03
N TYR A 115 -16.51 10.61 -5.62
CA TYR A 115 -15.90 9.40 -5.12
C TYR A 115 -14.86 8.82 -6.10
N TYR A 116 -15.24 8.74 -7.38
CA TYR A 116 -14.42 8.12 -8.41
C TYR A 116 -13.23 8.99 -8.81
N PHE A 117 -13.44 10.28 -9.03
CA PHE A 117 -12.41 11.16 -9.60
C PHE A 117 -11.54 11.87 -8.57
N ILE A 118 -11.98 11.93 -7.31
CA ILE A 118 -11.27 12.66 -6.24
C ILE A 118 -10.93 11.72 -5.09
N ILE A 119 -11.93 11.02 -4.53
CA ILE A 119 -11.73 10.28 -3.29
C ILE A 119 -10.88 9.03 -3.48
N ILE A 120 -11.12 8.20 -4.50
CA ILE A 120 -10.28 7.03 -4.79
C ILE A 120 -8.81 7.45 -5.03
N PRO A 121 -8.51 8.40 -5.94
CA PRO A 121 -7.13 8.88 -6.13
C PRO A 121 -6.49 9.44 -4.86
N LEU A 122 -7.26 10.17 -4.03
CA LEU A 122 -6.79 10.70 -2.76
C LEU A 122 -6.46 9.59 -1.76
N ILE A 123 -7.33 8.59 -1.58
CA ILE A 123 -7.10 7.45 -0.68
C ILE A 123 -5.82 6.73 -1.09
N VAL A 124 -5.65 6.42 -2.39
CA VAL A 124 -4.45 5.73 -2.90
C VAL A 124 -3.21 6.57 -2.64
N THR A 125 -3.24 7.85 -2.98
CA THR A 125 -2.07 8.73 -2.86
C THR A 125 -1.65 8.98 -1.42
N VAL A 126 -2.61 9.30 -0.54
CA VAL A 126 -2.35 9.58 0.88
C VAL A 126 -1.86 8.32 1.57
N THR A 127 -2.54 7.18 1.39
CA THR A 127 -2.15 5.92 2.05
C THR A 127 -0.75 5.50 1.63
N THR A 128 -0.46 5.50 0.32
CA THR A 128 0.83 5.05 -0.21
C THR A 128 1.98 5.92 0.29
N ASN A 129 1.84 7.24 0.21
CA ASN A 129 2.89 8.15 0.67
C ASN A 129 3.05 8.14 2.19
N ALA A 130 1.96 8.11 2.95
CA ALA A 130 2.02 8.11 4.40
C ALA A 130 2.67 6.82 4.94
N VAL A 131 2.37 5.66 4.32
CA VAL A 131 3.04 4.39 4.63
C VAL A 131 4.52 4.46 4.28
N ASN A 132 4.88 5.00 3.11
CA ASN A 132 6.28 5.14 2.71
C ASN A 132 7.10 6.08 3.62
N GLN A 133 6.47 7.12 4.16
CA GLN A 133 7.14 8.10 5.03
C GLN A 133 7.35 7.58 6.46
N LEU A 134 6.64 6.52 6.88
CA LEU A 134 6.86 5.89 8.18
C LEU A 134 7.91 4.78 8.05
N GLY A 135 9.19 5.17 8.01
CA GLY A 135 10.29 4.25 7.82
C GLY A 135 11.61 4.71 8.47
N GLY A 136 12.69 3.97 8.19
CA GLY A 136 14.03 4.31 8.67
C GLY A 136 14.54 3.54 9.89
N LEU A 137 13.73 2.70 10.53
CA LEU A 137 14.16 1.81 11.62
C LEU A 137 13.84 0.35 11.29
N ASN A 138 14.66 -0.58 11.83
CA ASN A 138 14.42 -2.02 11.70
C ASN A 138 13.03 -2.40 12.23
N GLY A 139 12.19 -2.95 11.36
CA GLY A 139 10.81 -3.32 11.66
C GLY A 139 9.79 -2.18 11.54
N LEU A 140 10.19 -0.91 11.49
CA LEU A 140 9.26 0.22 11.41
C LEU A 140 8.57 0.30 10.05
N GLU A 141 9.22 -0.15 8.99
CA GLU A 141 8.64 -0.18 7.64
C GLU A 141 7.70 -1.38 7.43
N THR A 142 7.78 -2.40 8.29
CA THR A 142 7.09 -3.68 8.07
C THR A 142 6.08 -4.05 9.15
N ILE A 143 6.34 -3.77 10.42
CA ILE A 143 5.45 -4.08 11.54
C ILE A 143 4.20 -3.20 11.49
N PRO A 144 4.29 -1.86 11.45
CA PRO A 144 3.11 -1.02 11.38
C PRO A 144 2.17 -1.42 10.24
N PRO A 145 2.60 -1.63 8.98
CA PRO A 145 1.67 -1.95 7.90
C PRO A 145 1.18 -3.39 7.94
N ALA A 146 1.79 -4.28 8.73
CA ALA A 146 1.24 -5.60 9.02
C ALA A 146 -0.06 -5.51 9.84
N ILE A 147 -0.21 -4.51 10.70
CA ILE A 147 -1.41 -4.32 11.54
C ILE A 147 -2.67 -4.05 10.70
N PRO A 148 -2.72 -3.01 9.83
CA PRO A 148 -3.90 -2.74 9.01
C PRO A 148 -4.19 -3.86 8.01
N ILE A 149 -3.19 -4.51 7.41
CA ILE A 149 -3.46 -5.62 6.47
C ILE A 149 -4.08 -6.83 7.20
N ILE A 150 -3.67 -7.12 8.45
CA ILE A 150 -4.33 -8.14 9.29
C ILE A 150 -5.76 -7.73 9.60
N GLY A 151 -5.97 -6.49 10.07
CA GLY A 151 -7.30 -5.98 10.41
C GLY A 151 -8.26 -5.99 9.22
N LEU A 152 -7.80 -5.54 8.06
CA LEU A 152 -8.56 -5.58 6.81
C LEU A 152 -8.89 -7.02 6.41
N MET A 153 -7.93 -7.94 6.47
CA MET A 153 -8.18 -9.36 6.16
C MET A 153 -9.26 -9.95 7.06
N VAL A 154 -9.17 -9.74 8.37
CA VAL A 154 -10.13 -10.30 9.35
C VAL A 154 -11.56 -9.79 9.13
N ILE A 155 -11.73 -8.52 8.76
CA ILE A 155 -13.06 -7.90 8.61
C ILE A 155 -13.66 -8.14 7.22
N SER A 156 -12.85 -8.45 6.22
CA SER A 156 -13.24 -8.49 4.80
C SER A 156 -14.09 -9.68 4.33
N GLY A 157 -14.34 -10.67 5.21
CA GLY A 157 -15.16 -11.84 4.88
C GLY A 157 -14.61 -12.62 3.69
N ALA A 158 -15.43 -12.85 2.65
CA ALA A 158 -15.03 -13.60 1.46
C ALA A 158 -13.85 -12.95 0.71
N ASN A 159 -13.67 -11.63 0.80
CA ASN A 159 -12.56 -10.93 0.16
C ASN A 159 -11.21 -11.21 0.84
N ALA A 160 -11.18 -11.81 2.02
CA ALA A 160 -9.95 -12.14 2.75
C ALA A 160 -8.97 -12.98 1.92
N VAL A 161 -9.51 -13.82 1.02
CA VAL A 161 -8.72 -14.64 0.10
C VAL A 161 -7.72 -13.80 -0.70
N LEU A 162 -8.05 -12.57 -1.10
CA LEU A 162 -7.14 -11.70 -1.85
C LEU A 162 -5.86 -11.34 -1.07
N LEU A 163 -5.87 -11.45 0.26
CA LEU A 163 -4.76 -11.08 1.14
C LEU A 163 -3.98 -12.26 1.72
N TYR A 164 -4.36 -13.52 1.48
CA TYR A 164 -3.69 -14.67 2.11
C TYR A 164 -2.19 -14.73 1.83
N VAL A 165 -1.78 -14.79 0.55
CA VAL A 165 -0.36 -14.79 0.19
C VAL A 165 0.31 -13.43 0.44
N PRO A 166 -0.31 -12.27 0.10
CA PRO A 166 0.26 -10.98 0.45
C PRO A 166 0.61 -10.86 1.94
N LEU A 167 -0.29 -11.25 2.84
CA LEU A 167 -0.05 -11.19 4.28
C LEU A 167 1.08 -12.11 4.70
N VAL A 168 1.06 -13.39 4.28
CA VAL A 168 2.10 -14.35 4.65
C VAL A 168 3.48 -13.88 4.21
N VAL A 169 3.61 -13.41 2.96
CA VAL A 169 4.88 -12.91 2.43
C VAL A 169 5.31 -11.64 3.16
N TRP A 170 4.37 -10.73 3.46
CA TRP A 170 4.68 -9.52 4.22
C TRP A 170 5.18 -9.84 5.63
N LEU A 171 4.55 -10.78 6.34
CA LEU A 171 4.97 -11.21 7.67
C LEU A 171 6.35 -11.88 7.67
N LEU A 172 6.66 -12.66 6.64
CA LEU A 172 8.00 -13.23 6.46
C LEU A 172 9.05 -12.13 6.27
N LEU A 173 8.80 -11.15 5.38
CA LEU A 173 9.70 -10.01 5.22
C LEU A 173 9.82 -9.18 6.50
N CYS A 174 8.70 -9.01 7.22
CA CYS A 174 8.63 -8.30 8.48
C CYS A 174 9.53 -8.94 9.54
N PHE A 175 9.51 -10.26 9.67
CA PHE A 175 10.37 -10.98 10.59
C PHE A 175 11.87 -10.73 10.33
N PHE A 176 12.30 -10.79 9.07
CA PHE A 176 13.70 -10.53 8.72
C PHE A 176 14.08 -9.05 8.80
N ASN A 177 13.16 -8.14 8.49
CA ASN A 177 13.38 -6.70 8.61
C ASN A 177 13.48 -6.25 10.07
N PHE A 178 12.65 -6.81 10.95
CA PHE A 178 12.75 -6.56 12.40
C PHE A 178 14.08 -7.02 12.99
N GLN A 179 14.66 -8.12 12.48
CA GLN A 179 16.01 -8.56 12.85
C GLN A 179 17.12 -7.68 12.22
N GLY A 180 16.77 -6.71 11.37
CA GLY A 180 17.68 -5.89 10.57
C GLY A 180 18.60 -6.74 9.68
N LYS A 181 18.05 -7.82 9.12
CA LYS A 181 18.75 -8.70 8.16
C LYS A 181 18.46 -8.34 6.71
N ILE A 182 17.34 -7.63 6.47
CA ILE A 182 16.91 -7.18 5.16
C ILE A 182 16.23 -5.81 5.28
N PHE A 183 16.24 -5.04 4.19
CA PHE A 183 15.37 -3.89 4.00
C PHE A 183 14.40 -4.14 2.85
N VAL A 184 13.15 -3.72 3.05
CA VAL A 184 12.10 -3.87 2.03
C VAL A 184 12.25 -2.84 0.91
N GLY A 185 12.82 -1.67 1.22
CA GLY A 185 13.04 -0.56 0.28
C GLY A 185 11.74 0.13 -0.15
N ASN A 186 11.85 1.16 -0.99
CA ASN A 186 10.67 1.87 -1.51
C ASN A 186 9.77 0.92 -2.30
N THR A 187 10.36 -0.07 -2.99
CA THR A 187 9.63 -1.14 -3.67
C THR A 187 8.59 -1.81 -2.76
N GLY A 188 8.94 -2.12 -1.52
CA GLY A 188 8.05 -2.79 -0.58
C GLY A 188 7.03 -1.86 0.07
N SER A 189 7.46 -0.68 0.51
CA SER A 189 6.61 0.30 1.20
C SER A 189 5.54 0.89 0.28
N PHE A 190 5.86 1.21 -0.98
CA PHE A 190 4.86 1.63 -1.96
C PHE A 190 3.89 0.50 -2.30
N ALA A 191 4.39 -0.73 -2.47
CA ALA A 191 3.55 -1.88 -2.77
C ALA A 191 2.54 -2.16 -1.65
N ILE A 192 2.97 -2.25 -0.39
CA ILE A 192 2.06 -2.50 0.73
C ILE A 192 1.08 -1.33 0.95
N GLY A 193 1.53 -0.08 0.78
CA GLY A 193 0.67 1.10 0.89
C GLY A 193 -0.47 1.08 -0.14
N ILE A 194 -0.15 0.71 -1.39
CA ILE A 194 -1.18 0.54 -2.43
C ILE A 194 -2.06 -0.68 -2.14
N THR A 195 -1.51 -1.80 -1.66
CA THR A 195 -2.33 -2.96 -1.26
C THR A 195 -3.39 -2.56 -0.25
N LEU A 196 -3.01 -1.80 0.80
CA LEU A 196 -3.95 -1.34 1.83
C LEU A 196 -5.07 -0.48 1.25
N ALA A 197 -4.72 0.50 0.41
CA ALA A 197 -5.69 1.38 -0.24
C ALA A 197 -6.61 0.62 -1.21
N ALA A 198 -6.03 -0.16 -2.12
CA ALA A 198 -6.74 -0.92 -3.13
C ALA A 198 -7.69 -1.94 -2.51
N PHE A 199 -7.18 -2.72 -1.55
CA PHE A 199 -7.98 -3.75 -0.89
C PHE A 199 -9.15 -3.15 -0.11
N ALA A 200 -8.95 -2.05 0.62
CA ALA A 200 -10.03 -1.40 1.35
C ALA A 200 -11.13 -0.84 0.42
N ILE A 201 -10.77 -0.39 -0.78
CA ILE A 201 -11.76 0.04 -1.78
C ILE A 201 -12.52 -1.17 -2.33
N ILE A 202 -11.81 -2.22 -2.75
CA ILE A 202 -12.38 -3.46 -3.31
C ILE A 202 -13.33 -4.14 -2.31
N SER A 203 -12.96 -4.18 -1.03
CA SER A 203 -13.73 -4.84 0.04
C SER A 203 -14.74 -3.94 0.74
N ASP A 204 -14.91 -2.70 0.29
CA ASP A 204 -15.77 -1.67 0.90
C ASP A 204 -15.46 -1.36 2.39
N LEU A 205 -14.19 -1.50 2.79
CA LEU A 205 -13.67 -1.26 4.14
C LEU A 205 -12.97 0.10 4.29
N LYS A 206 -13.43 1.11 3.55
CA LYS A 206 -12.82 2.45 3.49
C LYS A 206 -12.70 3.13 4.86
N SER A 207 -13.71 2.98 5.73
CA SER A 207 -13.70 3.50 7.10
C SER A 207 -12.68 2.79 7.99
N VAL A 208 -12.51 1.48 7.82
CA VAL A 208 -11.49 0.69 8.56
C VAL A 208 -10.10 1.16 8.17
N LEU A 209 -9.85 1.34 6.88
CA LEU A 209 -8.59 1.90 6.39
C LEU A 209 -8.35 3.29 6.99
N LEU A 210 -9.34 4.20 6.89
CA LEU A 210 -9.23 5.57 7.39
C LEU A 210 -8.75 5.60 8.85
N ILE A 211 -9.35 4.77 9.72
CA ILE A 211 -8.98 4.69 11.13
C ILE A 211 -7.57 4.11 11.28
N SER A 212 -7.27 3.05 10.55
CA SER A 212 -6.01 2.30 10.71
C SER A 212 -4.79 3.08 10.20
N ILE A 213 -4.96 4.00 9.26
CA ILE A 213 -3.87 4.84 8.72
C ILE A 213 -3.66 6.15 9.49
N LEU A 214 -4.49 6.46 10.49
CA LEU A 214 -4.35 7.72 11.26
C LEU A 214 -2.93 7.94 11.82
N PRO A 215 -2.22 6.94 12.39
CA PRO A 215 -0.85 7.15 12.86
C PRO A 215 0.12 7.56 11.74
N TYR A 216 -0.07 7.00 10.53
CA TYR A 216 0.75 7.33 9.36
C TYR A 216 0.48 8.74 8.86
N VAL A 217 -0.79 9.11 8.76
CA VAL A 217 -1.20 10.45 8.34
C VAL A 217 -0.70 11.49 9.34
N PHE A 218 -0.77 11.18 10.64
CA PHE A 218 -0.24 12.07 11.67
C PHE A 218 1.29 12.25 11.53
N ASN A 219 2.04 11.16 11.41
CA ASN A 219 3.49 11.22 11.17
C ASN A 219 3.84 12.03 9.90
N SER A 220 3.18 11.71 8.79
CA SER A 220 3.33 12.41 7.51
C SER A 220 3.06 13.91 7.64
N SER A 221 1.99 14.28 8.36
CA SER A 221 1.62 15.67 8.59
C SER A 221 2.69 16.40 9.40
N LEU A 222 3.24 15.79 10.45
CA LEU A 222 4.32 16.39 11.24
C LEU A 222 5.57 16.67 10.39
N ILE A 223 5.97 15.71 9.55
CA ILE A 223 7.12 15.86 8.64
C ILE A 223 6.88 17.03 7.67
N LEU A 224 5.71 17.08 7.03
CA LEU A 224 5.38 18.11 6.04
C LEU A 224 5.25 19.51 6.67
N LEU A 225 4.61 19.61 7.85
CA LEU A 225 4.49 20.88 8.57
C LEU A 225 5.86 21.39 9.00
N ASN A 226 6.74 20.51 9.48
CA ASN A 226 8.10 20.90 9.87
C ASN A 226 8.89 21.45 8.67
N TYR A 227 8.80 20.78 7.52
CA TYR A 227 9.42 21.25 6.29
C TYR A 227 8.87 22.61 5.84
N PHE A 228 7.54 22.80 5.88
CA PHE A 228 6.90 24.03 5.44
C PHE A 228 7.22 25.23 6.34
N PHE A 229 7.16 25.06 7.67
CA PHE A 229 7.35 26.15 8.62
C PHE A 229 8.81 26.46 8.90
N PHE A 230 9.65 25.43 9.04
CA PHE A 230 11.02 25.61 9.53
C PHE A 230 12.07 25.43 8.45
N ARG A 231 11.71 24.92 7.25
CA ARG A 231 12.65 24.55 6.18
C ARG A 231 13.81 23.67 6.67
N ALA A 232 13.64 23.02 7.82
CA ALA A 232 14.61 22.11 8.38
C ALA A 232 14.61 20.85 7.49
N ARG A 233 15.80 20.49 6.99
CA ARG A 233 16.01 19.25 6.26
C ARG A 233 16.04 18.07 7.22
#